data_AF-A0A1Z5J937-F1
#
_entry.id   AF-A0A1Z5J937-F1
#
_cell.length_a   1.000
_cell.length_b   1.000
_cell.length_c   1.000
_cell.angle_alpha   90.00
_cell.angle_beta   90.00
_cell.angle_gamma   90.00
#
_symmetry.space_group_name_H-M   'P 1'
#
loop_
_entity.id
_entity.type
_entity.pdbx_description
1 polymer ?
#
loop_
_entity_poly.entity_id
_entity_poly.type
_entity_poly.pdbx_seq_one_letter_code
_entity_poly.pdbx_strand_id
1 'polypeptide(L)'
;MARILVWSLLLVIGKQVAHSYNTQFQGSRRDWINRVALTPFIATTSIASAATGPTDGNLPELPPEAVRSYLQYRIPLQTSSDFYIFELRELLEDINSWGEVGELFQANNNRGQGNPSRIEREFTNVFRILGLSMPPEYAEEMRDAQFAFERAMGKISKATAGVRRDLPVELDKSLVPTALEGWEEGRVALNSFFVILNNATGLKEMHGIPPYGPNQKKEYGRSERRYLDLKKKVKLCQNRGGPTLSQAWGQLMVSGYLQDSCGIPDLDAYFYQ
;
A
#
# COMPACT_ATOMS: atom_id res chain seq x y z
N MET A 1 -50.82 -56.70 -7.83
CA MET A 1 -50.52 -58.04 -8.39
C MET A 1 -49.02 -58.28 -8.24
N ALA A 2 -48.63 -59.47 -7.73
CA ALA A 2 -47.26 -60.02 -7.56
C ALA A 2 -46.37 -59.38 -6.46
N ARG A 3 -46.14 -60.04 -5.30
CA ARG A 3 -45.15 -61.10 -4.94
C ARG A 3 -43.77 -60.50 -4.52
N ILE A 4 -43.36 -60.50 -3.25
CA ILE A 4 -42.83 -61.59 -2.37
C ILE A 4 -41.27 -61.66 -2.36
N LEU A 5 -40.69 -61.73 -1.14
CA LEU A 5 -39.35 -62.24 -0.72
C LEU A 5 -38.10 -61.36 -1.03
N VAL A 6 -37.08 -61.16 -0.17
CA VAL A 6 -36.46 -62.01 0.88
C VAL A 6 -35.81 -61.14 1.99
N TRP A 7 -36.00 -61.57 3.25
CA TRP A 7 -35.26 -61.23 4.48
C TRP A 7 -33.91 -61.96 4.57
N SER A 8 -32.88 -61.36 5.20
CA SER A 8 -31.82 -61.98 6.07
C SER A 8 -30.67 -60.97 6.23
N LEU A 9 -30.01 -60.72 7.36
CA LEU A 9 -29.83 -61.51 8.57
C LEU A 9 -29.46 -60.57 9.73
N LEU A 10 -30.05 -60.82 10.89
CA LEU A 10 -29.80 -60.20 12.20
C LEU A 10 -28.57 -60.79 12.89
N LEU A 11 -27.94 -59.96 13.74
CA LEU A 11 -27.12 -60.31 14.91
C LEU A 11 -25.83 -61.09 14.59
N VAL A 12 -24.69 -60.78 15.23
CA VAL A 12 -24.26 -61.53 16.41
C VAL A 12 -22.87 -61.00 16.86
N ILE A 13 -22.82 -60.51 18.11
CA ILE A 13 -21.77 -60.73 19.13
C ILE A 13 -20.43 -59.94 19.10
N GLY A 14 -20.15 -59.33 20.26
CA GLY A 14 -18.83 -59.43 20.94
C GLY A 14 -18.05 -58.12 21.07
N LYS A 15 -18.05 -57.43 22.23
CA LYS A 15 -17.00 -57.52 23.29
C LYS A 15 -15.57 -57.42 22.70
N GLN A 16 -14.75 -56.39 22.95
CA GLN A 16 -14.03 -56.02 24.18
C GLN A 16 -12.95 -54.98 23.72
N VAL A 17 -12.46 -53.96 24.42
CA VAL A 17 -12.61 -53.47 25.81
C VAL A 17 -11.91 -52.10 25.98
N ALA A 18 -12.42 -51.33 26.96
CA ALA A 18 -11.76 -50.29 27.79
C ALA A 18 -11.21 -49.00 27.13
N HIS A 19 -11.32 -47.81 27.74
CA HIS A 19 -11.70 -47.46 29.11
C HIS A 19 -12.31 -46.06 29.18
N SER A 20 -13.31 -45.96 30.06
CA SER A 20 -13.92 -44.77 30.62
C SER A 20 -12.87 -43.82 31.23
N TYR A 21 -13.09 -42.51 31.22
CA TYR A 21 -13.54 -41.81 32.44
C TYR A 21 -14.13 -40.44 32.09
N ASN A 22 -15.38 -40.31 32.53
CA ASN A 22 -16.21 -39.13 32.66
C ASN A 22 -15.76 -38.33 33.89
N THR A 23 -15.70 -36.98 33.84
CA THR A 23 -16.08 -36.11 34.98
C THR A 23 -16.12 -34.62 34.61
N GLN A 24 -17.35 -34.11 34.57
CA GLN A 24 -17.83 -32.85 35.13
C GLN A 24 -16.93 -31.60 35.11
N PHE A 25 -17.28 -30.72 34.17
CA PHE A 25 -17.09 -29.27 34.23
C PHE A 25 -18.04 -28.66 35.27
N GLN A 26 -17.55 -28.28 36.45
CA GLN A 26 -18.09 -27.18 37.26
C GLN A 26 -16.97 -26.64 38.17
N GLY A 27 -16.51 -25.40 37.91
CA GLY A 27 -15.49 -24.76 38.74
C GLY A 27 -15.07 -23.38 38.23
N SER A 28 -15.74 -22.35 38.76
CA SER A 28 -15.23 -21.00 39.08
C SER A 28 -14.42 -20.22 38.03
N ARG A 29 -15.08 -19.18 37.48
CA ARG A 29 -14.44 -17.97 36.94
C ARG A 29 -13.67 -17.26 38.07
N ARG A 30 -12.40 -17.62 38.34
CA ARG A 30 -11.45 -16.73 39.09
C ARG A 30 -9.96 -17.06 39.11
N ASP A 31 -9.45 -18.14 38.50
CA ASP A 31 -8.01 -18.50 38.62
C ASP A 31 -7.23 -18.55 37.29
N TRP A 32 -7.25 -17.46 36.52
CA TRP A 32 -6.40 -17.35 35.31
C TRP A 32 -5.34 -16.26 35.36
N ILE A 33 -5.08 -15.69 36.54
CA ILE A 33 -3.95 -14.79 36.78
C ILE A 33 -2.92 -15.58 37.58
N ASN A 34 -1.67 -15.60 37.10
CA ASN A 34 -0.45 -16.20 37.67
C ASN A 34 -0.05 -17.59 37.18
N ARG A 35 0.40 -17.68 35.92
CA ARG A 35 1.59 -18.45 35.53
C ARG A 35 2.30 -17.80 34.33
N VAL A 36 3.00 -16.69 34.56
CA VAL A 36 4.07 -16.23 33.64
C VAL A 36 5.35 -16.91 34.09
N ALA A 37 5.68 -18.03 33.44
CA ALA A 37 7.03 -18.59 33.52
C ALA A 37 7.93 -17.71 32.63
N LEU A 38 8.95 -17.11 33.23
CA LEU A 38 10.01 -16.37 32.56
C LEU A 38 10.82 -17.35 31.71
N THR A 39 10.55 -17.40 30.41
CA THR A 39 11.51 -17.90 29.42
C THR A 39 12.29 -16.71 28.89
N PRO A 40 13.64 -16.75 28.90
CA PRO A 40 14.43 -15.69 28.29
C PRO A 40 14.20 -15.74 26.78
N PHE A 41 13.49 -14.73 26.27
CA PHE A 41 13.46 -14.45 24.85
C PHE A 41 14.89 -14.07 24.44
N ILE A 42 15.57 -14.99 23.75
CA ILE A 42 16.71 -14.62 22.93
C ILE A 42 16.12 -13.70 21.86
N ALA A 43 16.38 -12.40 22.00
CA ALA A 43 16.10 -11.44 20.95
C ALA A 43 16.98 -11.83 19.76
N THR A 44 16.40 -12.56 18.81
CA THR A 44 16.90 -12.56 17.44
C THR A 44 16.72 -11.13 16.95
N THR A 45 17.78 -10.34 17.08
CA THR A 45 17.97 -9.13 16.30
C THR A 45 17.89 -9.55 14.84
N SER A 46 16.73 -9.40 14.21
CA SER A 46 16.64 -9.35 12.76
C SER A 46 17.35 -8.07 12.34
N ILE A 47 18.67 -8.16 12.17
CA ILE A 47 19.42 -7.25 11.33
C ILE A 47 19.00 -7.58 9.90
N ALA A 48 17.83 -7.08 9.50
CA ALA A 48 17.48 -6.91 8.11
C ALA A 48 17.94 -5.49 7.74
N SER A 49 19.25 -5.34 7.51
CA SER A 49 19.76 -4.20 6.75
C SER A 49 19.35 -4.42 5.30
N ALA A 50 18.25 -3.80 4.88
CA ALA A 50 17.86 -3.75 3.48
C ALA A 50 18.58 -2.57 2.80
N ALA A 51 19.57 -2.94 1.98
CA ALA A 51 20.20 -2.25 0.86
C ALA A 51 20.33 -0.71 0.91
N THR A 52 21.50 -0.23 1.36
CA THR A 52 22.12 0.97 0.78
C THR A 52 22.69 0.57 -0.59
N GLY A 53 22.15 1.13 -1.66
CA GLY A 53 22.69 0.94 -3.00
C GLY A 53 24.04 1.66 -3.15
N PRO A 54 24.95 1.19 -4.01
CA PRO A 54 26.27 1.81 -4.23
C PRO A 54 26.21 3.24 -4.83
N THR A 55 25.03 3.75 -5.15
CA THR A 55 24.78 5.10 -5.68
C THR A 55 24.20 6.06 -4.66
N ASP A 56 23.93 5.61 -3.44
CA ASP A 56 23.43 6.47 -2.36
C ASP A 56 24.58 7.38 -1.96
N GLY A 57 24.62 8.59 -2.54
CA GLY A 57 25.62 9.60 -2.22
C GLY A 57 25.70 9.78 -0.70
N ASN A 58 26.82 10.30 -0.19
CA ASN A 58 26.95 10.62 1.23
C ASN A 58 25.76 11.48 1.65
N LEU A 59 24.76 10.85 2.27
CA LEU A 59 23.65 11.55 2.87
C LEU A 59 24.26 12.53 3.87
N PRO A 60 23.71 13.76 3.99
CA PRO A 60 24.03 14.67 5.08
C PRO A 60 23.94 13.94 6.41
N GLU A 61 24.50 14.51 7.47
CA GLU A 61 24.39 13.98 8.83
C GLU A 61 22.93 14.10 9.33
N LEU A 62 22.07 13.27 8.76
CA LEU A 62 20.67 13.11 9.08
C LEU A 62 20.56 12.10 10.23
N PRO A 63 19.52 12.21 11.08
CA PRO A 63 19.22 11.20 12.07
C PRO A 63 19.13 9.80 11.42
N PRO A 64 19.62 8.74 12.07
CA PRO A 64 19.59 7.38 11.50
C PRO A 64 18.18 6.92 11.09
N GLU A 65 17.15 7.40 11.79
CA GLU A 65 15.75 7.14 11.45
C GLU A 65 15.34 7.85 10.15
N ALA A 66 15.72 9.11 9.95
CA ALA A 66 15.47 9.86 8.71
C ALA A 66 16.11 9.16 7.51
N VAL A 67 17.37 8.72 7.65
CA VAL A 67 18.09 7.97 6.60
C VAL A 67 17.34 6.69 6.26
N ARG A 68 16.95 5.91 7.28
CA ARG A 68 16.21 4.66 7.07
C ARG A 68 14.89 4.91 6.36
N SER A 69 14.08 5.84 6.86
CA SER A 69 12.79 6.17 6.25
C SER A 69 12.95 6.69 4.82
N TYR A 70 13.94 7.53 4.56
CA TYR A 70 14.20 8.03 3.22
C TYR A 70 14.50 6.90 2.23
N LEU A 71 15.50 6.06 2.51
CA LEU A 71 15.89 4.94 1.65
C LEU A 71 14.71 3.98 1.43
N GLN A 72 13.92 3.77 2.47
CA GLN A 72 12.77 2.89 2.46
C GLN A 72 11.62 3.39 1.56
N TYR A 73 11.37 4.71 1.54
CA TYR A 73 10.18 5.28 0.92
C TYR A 73 10.43 6.08 -0.36
N ARG A 74 11.68 6.43 -0.70
CA ARG A 74 11.99 7.23 -1.91
C ARG A 74 11.51 6.58 -3.20
N ILE A 75 11.75 5.27 -3.38
CA ILE A 75 11.38 4.56 -4.61
C ILE A 75 9.86 4.38 -4.70
N PRO A 76 9.16 3.89 -3.65
CA PRO A 76 7.70 3.86 -3.65
C PRO A 76 7.07 5.22 -3.93
N LEU A 77 7.55 6.28 -3.30
CA LEU A 77 6.98 7.62 -3.44
C LEU A 77 7.16 8.19 -4.86
N GLN A 78 8.33 7.97 -5.47
CA GLN A 78 8.55 8.35 -6.86
C GLN A 78 7.67 7.52 -7.82
N THR A 79 7.48 6.22 -7.54
CA THR A 79 6.59 5.35 -8.32
C THR A 79 5.14 5.81 -8.22
N SER A 80 4.69 6.24 -7.04
CA SER A 80 3.37 6.83 -6.84
C SER A 80 3.22 8.15 -7.59
N SER A 81 4.29 8.93 -7.70
CA SER A 81 4.31 10.16 -8.52
C SER A 81 4.24 9.86 -10.01
N ASP A 82 4.87 8.76 -10.46
CA ASP A 82 4.73 8.26 -11.84
C ASP A 82 3.27 7.90 -12.14
N PHE A 83 2.56 7.24 -11.21
CA PHE A 83 1.11 7.03 -11.34
C PHE A 83 0.32 8.35 -11.44
N TYR A 84 0.71 9.36 -10.67
CA TYR A 84 0.03 10.64 -10.60
C TYR A 84 0.02 11.38 -11.95
N ILE A 85 1.14 11.33 -12.69
CA ILE A 85 1.28 11.96 -14.02
C ILE A 85 0.83 11.04 -15.16
N PHE A 86 1.16 9.75 -15.14
CA PHE A 86 0.92 8.86 -16.28
C PHE A 86 -0.49 8.27 -16.31
N GLU A 87 -1.24 8.28 -15.20
CA GLU A 87 -2.56 7.65 -15.16
C GLU A 87 -3.63 8.50 -14.49
N LEU A 88 -3.38 8.99 -13.27
CA LEU A 88 -4.45 9.57 -12.45
C LEU A 88 -5.17 10.69 -13.20
N ARG A 89 -4.43 11.55 -13.89
CA ARG A 89 -5.00 12.64 -14.66
C ARG A 89 -5.95 12.16 -15.77
N GLU A 90 -5.52 11.19 -16.56
CA GLU A 90 -6.32 10.63 -17.67
C GLU A 90 -7.61 9.97 -17.12
N LEU A 91 -7.51 9.30 -15.95
CA LEU A 91 -8.67 8.73 -15.25
C LEU A 91 -9.66 9.79 -14.73
N LEU A 92 -9.19 11.00 -14.41
CA LEU A 92 -10.06 12.09 -13.97
C LEU A 92 -10.78 12.77 -15.15
N GLU A 93 -10.15 12.81 -16.32
CA GLU A 93 -10.74 13.34 -17.54
C GLU A 93 -11.84 12.42 -18.10
N ASP A 94 -11.67 11.09 -18.00
CA ASP A 94 -12.70 10.12 -18.40
C ASP A 94 -13.66 9.79 -17.24
N ILE A 95 -14.86 10.35 -17.31
CA ILE A 95 -15.94 10.10 -16.35
C ILE A 95 -16.28 8.61 -16.22
N ASN A 96 -16.14 7.81 -17.29
CA ASN A 96 -16.42 6.38 -17.22
C ASN A 96 -15.42 5.63 -16.31
N SER A 97 -14.24 6.20 -16.07
CA SER A 97 -13.21 5.67 -15.19
C SER A 97 -13.36 6.10 -13.73
N TRP A 98 -14.38 6.91 -13.39
CA TRP A 98 -14.53 7.44 -12.02
C TRP A 98 -14.86 6.38 -10.97
N GLY A 99 -15.36 5.21 -11.39
CA GLY A 99 -15.43 4.04 -10.53
C GLY A 99 -14.04 3.62 -10.01
N GLU A 100 -13.02 3.65 -10.87
CA GLU A 100 -11.63 3.34 -10.52
C GLU A 100 -11.02 4.44 -9.67
N VAL A 101 -11.32 5.71 -9.98
CA VAL A 101 -10.87 6.86 -9.17
C VAL A 101 -11.45 6.77 -7.76
N GLY A 102 -12.74 6.47 -7.62
CA GLY A 102 -13.40 6.33 -6.32
C GLY A 102 -12.78 5.22 -5.45
N GLU A 103 -12.36 4.11 -6.06
CA GLU A 103 -11.66 3.02 -5.36
C GLU A 103 -10.31 3.47 -4.75
N LEU A 104 -9.66 4.50 -5.30
CA LEU A 104 -8.39 5.01 -4.76
C LEU A 104 -8.53 5.54 -3.33
N PHE A 105 -9.73 6.01 -2.97
CA PHE A 105 -10.05 6.63 -1.67
C PHE A 105 -10.76 5.68 -0.70
N GLN A 106 -11.10 4.46 -1.13
CA GLN A 106 -11.80 3.51 -0.27
C GLN A 106 -10.81 2.72 0.59
N ALA A 107 -10.98 2.80 1.90
CA ALA A 107 -10.33 1.88 2.84
C ALA A 107 -11.03 0.52 2.81
N ASN A 108 -10.26 -0.56 2.78
CA ASN A 108 -10.82 -1.91 2.74
C ASN A 108 -10.89 -2.51 4.16
N ASN A 109 -12.10 -2.65 4.69
CA ASN A 109 -12.37 -3.16 6.05
C ASN A 109 -12.71 -4.66 6.09
N ASN A 110 -12.05 -5.48 5.27
CA ASN A 110 -12.23 -6.92 5.34
C ASN A 110 -11.68 -7.47 6.68
N ARG A 111 -12.59 -8.01 7.51
CA ARG A 111 -12.30 -8.79 8.74
C ARG A 111 -11.68 -8.01 9.92
N GLY A 112 -12.02 -6.73 10.08
CA GLY A 112 -11.69 -5.96 11.28
C GLY A 112 -10.26 -5.40 11.36
N GLN A 113 -9.41 -5.69 10.36
CA GLN A 113 -8.19 -4.92 10.09
C GLN A 113 -8.48 -4.00 8.90
N GLY A 114 -8.68 -2.71 9.17
CA GLY A 114 -8.88 -1.71 8.13
C GLY A 114 -7.59 -1.50 7.35
N ASN A 115 -7.60 -1.80 6.05
CA ASN A 115 -6.50 -1.45 5.17
C ASN A 115 -6.68 -0.01 4.70
N PRO A 116 -5.62 0.83 4.77
CA PRO A 116 -5.68 2.19 4.26
C PRO A 116 -6.02 2.18 2.77
N SER A 117 -6.70 3.24 2.33
CA SER A 117 -6.94 3.51 0.92
C SER A 117 -5.63 3.62 0.14
N ARG A 118 -5.70 3.57 -1.20
CA ARG A 118 -4.51 3.70 -2.03
C ARG A 118 -3.82 5.04 -1.81
N ILE A 119 -4.58 6.13 -1.80
CA ILE A 119 -4.04 7.48 -1.56
C ILE A 119 -3.36 7.57 -0.19
N GLU A 120 -3.99 7.01 0.84
CA GLU A 120 -3.39 7.01 2.18
C GLU A 120 -2.10 6.20 2.24
N ARG A 121 -2.11 5.00 1.66
CA ARG A 121 -0.98 4.08 1.69
C ARG A 121 0.22 4.60 0.91
N GLU A 122 -0.02 5.16 -0.28
CA GLU A 122 1.02 5.52 -1.25
C GLU A 122 1.53 6.95 -1.09
N PHE A 123 0.72 7.86 -0.53
CA PHE A 123 1.10 9.27 -0.36
C PHE A 123 1.02 9.71 1.10
N THR A 124 -0.19 9.80 1.67
CA THR A 124 -0.39 10.46 2.97
C THR A 124 0.42 9.84 4.11
N ASN A 125 0.43 8.51 4.22
CA ASN A 125 1.21 7.83 5.25
C ASN A 125 2.71 7.94 4.98
N VAL A 126 3.12 7.94 3.71
CA VAL A 126 4.53 8.11 3.33
C VAL A 126 5.02 9.51 3.71
N PHE A 127 4.24 10.55 3.38
CA PHE A 127 4.52 11.93 3.80
C PHE A 127 4.61 12.05 5.32
N ARG A 128 3.68 11.42 6.05
CA ARG A 128 3.68 11.45 7.51
C ARG A 128 4.92 10.78 8.09
N ILE A 129 5.29 9.60 7.57
CA ILE A 129 6.47 8.86 8.06
C ILE A 129 7.76 9.63 7.78
N LEU A 130 7.91 10.15 6.56
CA LEU A 130 9.07 10.97 6.20
C LEU A 130 9.10 12.28 6.99
N GLY A 131 7.97 12.97 7.13
CA GLY A 131 7.89 14.22 7.90
C GLY A 131 8.15 14.04 9.40
N LEU A 132 7.82 12.88 9.98
CA LEU A 132 8.10 12.57 11.39
C LEU A 132 9.55 12.14 11.64
N SER A 133 10.22 11.54 10.65
CA SER A 133 11.60 11.09 10.81
C SER A 133 12.62 12.20 10.51
N MET A 134 12.23 13.23 9.75
CA MET A 134 13.09 14.34 9.37
C MET A 134 13.33 15.34 10.51
N PRO A 135 14.48 16.04 10.51
CA PRO A 135 14.77 17.09 11.46
C PRO A 135 13.70 18.20 11.51
N PRO A 136 13.50 18.87 12.67
CA PRO A 136 12.46 19.88 12.86
C PRO A 136 12.45 21.01 11.83
N GLU A 137 13.63 21.42 11.34
CA GLU A 137 13.78 22.45 10.33
C GLU A 137 13.13 22.12 8.97
N TYR A 138 12.91 20.84 8.68
CA TYR A 138 12.19 20.39 7.47
C TYR A 138 10.80 19.85 7.79
N ALA A 139 10.61 19.27 8.99
CA ALA A 139 9.40 18.57 9.37
C ALA A 139 8.13 19.45 9.35
N GLU A 140 8.26 20.74 9.66
CA GLU A 140 7.13 21.68 9.61
C GLU A 140 6.66 21.93 8.17
N GLU A 141 7.57 22.28 7.26
CA GLU A 141 7.25 22.50 5.85
C GLU A 141 6.74 21.21 5.17
N MET A 142 7.31 20.05 5.52
CA MET A 142 6.84 18.75 5.02
C MET A 142 5.40 18.48 5.45
N ARG A 143 5.02 18.87 6.67
CA ARG A 143 3.66 18.72 7.18
C ARG A 143 2.68 19.66 6.46
N ASP A 144 3.09 20.88 6.16
CA ASP A 144 2.25 21.81 5.40
C ASP A 144 2.00 21.31 3.97
N ALA A 145 3.04 20.79 3.31
CA ALA A 145 2.91 20.14 2.01
C ALA A 145 2.00 18.89 2.08
N GLN A 146 2.14 18.07 3.13
CA GLN A 146 1.24 16.95 3.39
C GLN A 146 -0.22 17.40 3.49
N PHE A 147 -0.52 18.40 4.32
CA PHE A 147 -1.89 18.89 4.49
C PHE A 147 -2.45 19.54 3.22
N ALA A 148 -1.61 20.24 2.45
CA ALA A 148 -2.00 20.77 1.15
C ALA A 148 -2.40 19.64 0.19
N PHE A 149 -1.61 18.57 0.14
CA PHE A 149 -1.91 17.40 -0.67
C PHE A 149 -3.19 16.69 -0.21
N GLU A 150 -3.37 16.48 1.09
CA GLU A 150 -4.59 15.86 1.66
C GLU A 150 -5.85 16.68 1.32
N ARG A 151 -5.79 18.01 1.39
CA ARG A 151 -6.90 18.88 0.97
C ARG A 151 -7.23 18.72 -0.51
N ALA A 152 -6.20 18.70 -1.35
CA ALA A 152 -6.34 18.53 -2.80
C ALA A 152 -6.96 17.17 -3.15
N MET A 153 -6.48 16.09 -2.52
CA MET A 153 -7.07 14.75 -2.63
C MET A 153 -8.50 14.70 -2.09
N GLY A 154 -8.82 15.49 -1.07
CA GLY A 154 -10.18 15.68 -0.58
C GLY A 154 -11.12 16.29 -1.61
N LYS A 155 -10.66 17.16 -2.51
CA LYS A 155 -11.47 17.67 -3.63
C LYS A 155 -11.83 16.55 -4.61
N ILE A 156 -10.84 15.74 -4.99
CA ILE A 156 -11.06 14.59 -5.88
C ILE A 156 -12.01 13.58 -5.24
N SER A 157 -11.77 13.21 -3.99
CA SER A 157 -12.60 12.27 -3.23
C SER A 157 -14.07 12.73 -3.14
N LYS A 158 -14.30 14.03 -2.94
CA LYS A 158 -15.65 14.63 -2.92
C LYS A 158 -16.29 14.62 -4.30
N ALA A 159 -15.54 14.93 -5.35
CA ALA A 159 -16.05 14.91 -6.73
C ALA A 159 -16.48 13.48 -7.15
N THR A 160 -15.78 12.46 -6.68
CA THR A 160 -16.10 11.04 -6.96
C THR A 160 -16.91 10.36 -5.86
N ALA A 161 -17.50 11.12 -4.94
CA ALA A 161 -18.19 10.55 -3.78
C ALA A 161 -19.40 9.68 -4.21
N GLY A 162 -19.47 8.47 -3.68
CA GLY A 162 -20.56 7.53 -4.00
C GLY A 162 -20.42 6.80 -5.34
N VAL A 163 -19.46 7.19 -6.20
CA VAL A 163 -19.17 6.48 -7.44
C VAL A 163 -18.48 5.15 -7.13
N ARG A 164 -19.00 4.06 -7.69
CA ARG A 164 -18.40 2.72 -7.59
C ARG A 164 -18.36 2.08 -8.96
N ARG A 165 -17.34 1.26 -9.21
CA ARG A 165 -17.16 0.56 -10.50
C ARG A 165 -18.38 -0.25 -10.93
N ASP A 166 -19.07 -0.86 -9.97
CA ASP A 166 -20.14 -1.83 -10.24
C ASP A 166 -21.56 -1.23 -10.02
N LEU A 167 -21.69 0.08 -9.74
CA LEU A 167 -22.98 0.74 -9.55
C LEU A 167 -23.25 1.73 -10.69
N PRO A 168 -24.43 1.66 -11.35
CA PRO A 168 -24.85 2.71 -12.26
C PRO A 168 -25.17 3.97 -11.45
N VAL A 169 -24.27 4.95 -11.51
CA VAL A 169 -24.44 6.27 -10.90
C VAL A 169 -24.53 7.28 -12.03
N GLU A 170 -25.51 8.18 -11.98
CA GLU A 170 -25.55 9.33 -12.90
C GLU A 170 -24.40 10.26 -12.54
N LEU A 171 -23.42 10.38 -13.45
CA LEU A 171 -22.22 11.17 -13.23
C LEU A 171 -22.39 12.57 -13.80
N ASP A 172 -22.25 13.57 -12.94
CA ASP A 172 -22.30 14.96 -13.35
C ASP A 172 -20.94 15.38 -13.95
N LYS A 173 -20.92 15.66 -15.25
CA LYS A 173 -19.72 16.12 -15.95
C LYS A 173 -19.21 17.47 -15.47
N SER A 174 -20.06 18.25 -14.79
CA SER A 174 -19.67 19.54 -14.21
C SER A 174 -18.63 19.40 -13.09
N LEU A 175 -18.46 18.20 -12.53
CA LEU A 175 -17.49 17.91 -11.48
C LEU A 175 -16.07 17.67 -12.01
N VAL A 176 -15.89 17.39 -13.31
CA VAL A 176 -14.57 17.13 -13.90
C VAL A 176 -13.59 18.29 -13.66
N PRO A 177 -13.95 19.58 -13.89
CA PRO A 177 -13.08 20.70 -13.56
C PRO A 177 -12.66 20.74 -12.09
N THR A 178 -13.55 20.40 -11.15
CA THR A 178 -13.24 20.37 -9.70
C THR A 178 -12.23 19.27 -9.39
N ALA A 179 -12.38 18.11 -10.02
CA ALA A 179 -11.46 16.99 -9.85
C ALA A 179 -10.07 17.30 -10.45
N LEU A 180 -10.03 17.96 -11.61
CA LEU A 180 -8.78 18.40 -12.24
C LEU A 180 -8.09 19.53 -11.46
N GLU A 181 -8.85 20.43 -10.84
CA GLU A 181 -8.31 21.42 -9.90
C GLU A 181 -7.66 20.74 -8.69
N GLY A 182 -8.32 19.73 -8.10
CA GLY A 182 -7.74 18.91 -7.04
C GLY A 182 -6.48 18.16 -7.48
N TRP A 183 -6.41 17.72 -8.73
CA TRP A 183 -5.18 17.14 -9.29
C TRP A 183 -4.05 18.18 -9.42
N GLU A 184 -4.35 19.39 -9.88
CA GLU A 184 -3.32 20.43 -10.01
C GLU A 184 -2.81 20.91 -8.65
N GLU A 185 -3.69 21.10 -7.66
CA GLU A 185 -3.28 21.44 -6.29
C GLU A 185 -2.45 20.33 -5.64
N GLY A 186 -2.83 19.07 -5.87
CA GLY A 186 -2.08 17.92 -5.35
C GLY A 186 -0.70 17.80 -6.00
N ARG A 187 -0.59 18.08 -7.31
CA ARG A 187 0.69 18.18 -8.03
C ARG A 187 1.61 19.21 -7.39
N VAL A 188 1.11 20.42 -7.12
CA VAL A 188 1.88 21.51 -6.49
C VAL A 188 2.34 21.09 -5.10
N ALA A 189 1.47 20.52 -4.29
CA ALA A 189 1.80 20.05 -2.95
C ALA A 189 2.85 18.93 -2.94
N LEU A 190 2.71 17.94 -3.84
CA LEU A 190 3.66 16.85 -4.02
C LEU A 190 5.04 17.37 -4.44
N ASN A 191 5.09 18.32 -5.39
CA ASN A 191 6.33 18.95 -5.79
C ASN A 191 6.99 19.75 -4.66
N SER A 192 6.19 20.46 -3.86
CA SER A 192 6.68 21.15 -2.67
C SER A 192 7.34 20.16 -1.72
N PHE A 193 6.69 19.03 -1.46
CA PHE A 193 7.25 17.95 -0.64
C PHE A 193 8.57 17.43 -1.20
N PHE A 194 8.67 17.25 -2.52
CA PHE A 194 9.89 16.76 -3.19
C PHE A 194 11.05 17.76 -3.11
N VAL A 195 10.77 19.05 -3.23
CA VAL A 195 11.78 20.09 -3.04
C VAL A 195 12.33 20.04 -1.61
N ILE A 196 11.46 19.95 -0.61
CA ILE A 196 11.89 19.88 0.79
C ILE A 196 12.69 18.60 1.05
N LEU A 197 12.23 17.47 0.51
CA LEU A 197 12.92 16.19 0.67
C LEU A 197 14.31 16.19 0.02
N ASN A 198 14.43 16.70 -1.20
CA ASN A 198 15.71 16.84 -1.90
C ASN A 198 16.67 17.80 -1.17
N ASN A 199 16.14 18.86 -0.54
CA ASN A 199 16.94 19.77 0.26
C ASN A 199 17.43 19.09 1.56
N ALA A 200 16.54 18.39 2.26
CA ALA A 200 16.86 17.70 3.51
C ALA A 200 17.92 16.60 3.31
N THR A 201 17.83 15.85 2.22
CA THR A 201 18.80 14.79 1.90
C THR A 201 20.01 15.29 1.14
N GLY A 202 20.02 16.54 0.65
CA GLY A 202 21.06 17.04 -0.25
C GLY A 202 21.14 16.30 -1.59
N LEU A 203 20.20 15.39 -1.86
CA LEU A 203 20.12 14.59 -3.08
C LEU A 203 19.04 15.17 -3.98
N LYS A 204 19.32 15.32 -5.27
CA LYS A 204 18.33 15.81 -6.27
C LYS A 204 17.69 14.65 -7.03
N GLU A 205 17.23 13.66 -6.27
CA GLU A 205 16.76 12.37 -6.83
C GLU A 205 15.24 12.36 -7.06
N MET A 206 14.47 13.11 -6.27
CA MET A 206 13.02 13.16 -6.44
C MET A 206 12.65 14.07 -7.62
N HIS A 207 11.90 13.53 -8.58
CA HIS A 207 11.47 14.25 -9.78
C HIS A 207 10.09 14.86 -9.59
N GLY A 208 10.01 16.19 -9.60
CA GLY A 208 8.74 16.91 -9.57
C GLY A 208 7.96 16.77 -10.87
N ILE A 209 6.63 16.81 -10.77
CA ILE A 209 5.70 16.72 -11.89
C ILE A 209 5.51 18.11 -12.51
N PRO A 210 5.87 18.35 -13.79
CA PRO A 210 5.69 19.65 -14.42
C PRO A 210 4.21 20.01 -14.57
N PRO A 211 3.87 21.30 -14.70
CA PRO A 211 2.50 21.74 -14.98
C PRO A 211 1.94 21.06 -16.23
N TYR A 212 0.61 20.97 -16.31
CA TYR A 212 0.00 20.36 -17.49
C TYR A 212 0.28 21.15 -18.77
N GLY A 213 0.63 20.41 -19.82
CA GLY A 213 0.81 20.95 -21.15
C GLY A 213 1.24 19.88 -22.15
N PRO A 214 1.34 20.23 -23.44
CA PRO A 214 1.66 19.27 -24.52
C PRO A 214 2.97 18.51 -24.33
N ASN A 215 3.93 19.09 -23.59
CA ASN A 215 5.26 18.50 -23.37
C ASN A 215 5.46 17.96 -21.96
N GLN A 216 4.41 17.89 -21.13
CA GLN A 216 4.52 17.52 -19.72
C GLN A 216 5.27 16.19 -19.49
N LYS A 217 4.88 15.13 -20.21
CA LYS A 217 5.54 13.82 -20.08
C LYS A 217 7.03 13.86 -20.48
N LYS A 218 7.40 14.73 -21.43
CA LYS A 218 8.78 14.93 -21.87
C LYS A 218 9.59 15.71 -20.83
N GLU A 219 9.02 16.78 -20.29
CA GLU A 219 9.64 17.62 -19.25
C GLU A 219 9.83 16.86 -17.93
N TYR A 220 8.94 15.91 -17.63
CA TYR A 220 9.06 15.06 -16.45
C TYR A 220 10.31 14.16 -16.49
N GLY A 221 10.80 13.83 -17.68
CA GLY A 221 12.06 13.12 -17.89
C GLY A 221 12.04 11.61 -17.61
N ARG A 222 11.04 11.10 -16.86
CA ARG A 222 10.89 9.67 -16.54
C ARG A 222 10.09 8.93 -17.61
N SER A 223 10.33 7.63 -17.78
CA SER A 223 9.74 6.82 -18.84
C SER A 223 8.40 6.20 -18.44
N GLU A 224 7.33 6.66 -19.09
CA GLU A 224 6.00 6.04 -19.04
C GLU A 224 6.05 4.55 -19.41
N ARG A 225 6.86 4.17 -20.41
CA ARG A 225 7.02 2.77 -20.82
C ARG A 225 7.57 1.90 -19.70
N ARG A 226 8.58 2.37 -18.97
CA ARG A 226 9.15 1.63 -17.83
C ARG A 226 8.13 1.52 -16.70
N TYR A 227 7.39 2.60 -16.43
CA TYR A 227 6.31 2.60 -15.45
C TYR A 227 5.23 1.56 -15.79
N LEU A 228 4.76 1.51 -17.03
CA LEU A 228 3.76 0.53 -17.47
C LEU A 228 4.28 -0.91 -17.42
N ASP A 229 5.56 -1.15 -17.74
CA ASP A 229 6.19 -2.48 -17.60
C ASP A 229 6.26 -2.90 -16.12
N LEU A 230 6.71 -2.01 -15.24
CA LEU A 230 6.73 -2.24 -13.79
C LEU A 230 5.34 -2.59 -13.28
N LYS A 231 4.33 -1.77 -13.59
CA LYS A 231 2.93 -2.01 -13.21
C LYS A 231 2.43 -3.37 -13.68
N LYS A 232 2.68 -3.72 -14.95
CA LYS A 232 2.26 -5.01 -15.54
C LYS A 232 2.89 -6.18 -14.79
N LYS A 233 4.19 -6.12 -14.51
CA LYS A 233 4.94 -7.15 -13.80
C LYS A 233 4.52 -7.28 -12.34
N VAL A 234 4.28 -6.15 -11.66
CA VAL A 234 3.73 -6.13 -10.30
C VAL A 234 2.36 -6.80 -10.28
N LYS A 235 1.45 -6.45 -11.20
CA LYS A 235 0.12 -7.10 -11.30
C LYS A 235 0.22 -8.59 -11.57
N LEU A 236 1.12 -9.01 -12.47
CA LEU A 236 1.37 -10.43 -12.74
C LEU A 236 1.84 -11.16 -11.47
N CYS A 237 2.70 -10.53 -10.67
CA CYS A 237 3.17 -11.11 -9.43
C CYS A 237 2.06 -11.25 -8.38
N GLN A 238 1.22 -10.22 -8.24
CA GLN A 238 0.03 -10.26 -7.38
C GLN A 238 -0.90 -11.42 -7.76
N ASN A 239 -1.12 -11.61 -9.06
CA ASN A 239 -1.97 -12.69 -9.57
C ASN A 239 -1.36 -14.09 -9.35
N ARG A 240 -0.02 -14.23 -9.40
CA ARG A 240 0.68 -15.50 -9.17
C ARG A 240 0.82 -15.84 -7.68
N GLY A 241 0.86 -14.83 -6.81
CA GLY A 241 1.04 -14.96 -5.37
C GLY A 241 -0.25 -15.02 -4.54
N GLY A 242 -1.41 -14.85 -5.18
CA GLY A 242 -2.70 -14.73 -4.49
C GLY A 242 -2.85 -13.42 -3.69
N PRO A 243 -4.04 -13.18 -3.12
CA PRO A 243 -4.36 -11.93 -2.40
C PRO A 243 -3.43 -11.65 -1.20
N THR A 244 -2.82 -12.67 -0.61
CA THR A 244 -1.86 -12.54 0.50
C THR A 244 -0.59 -11.78 0.09
N LEU A 245 -0.08 -12.02 -1.12
CA LEU A 245 1.04 -11.24 -1.64
C LEU A 245 0.57 -9.83 -2.02
N SER A 246 -0.61 -9.65 -2.63
CA SER A 246 -1.17 -8.34 -3.03
C SER A 246 -1.24 -7.30 -1.90
N GLN A 247 -1.60 -7.73 -0.68
CA GLN A 247 -1.59 -6.87 0.51
C GLN A 247 -0.17 -6.63 1.02
N ALA A 248 0.69 -7.64 0.95
CA ALA A 248 2.09 -7.49 1.27
C ALA A 248 2.79 -6.53 0.29
N TRP A 249 2.39 -6.38 -0.98
CA TRP A 249 3.07 -5.51 -1.96
C TRP A 249 3.15 -4.04 -1.53
N GLY A 250 2.10 -3.48 -0.91
CA GLY A 250 2.15 -2.13 -0.35
C GLY A 250 3.17 -1.97 0.80
N GLN A 251 3.48 -3.08 1.48
CA GLN A 251 4.50 -3.19 2.53
C GLN A 251 5.86 -3.70 2.00
N LEU A 252 5.89 -4.37 0.85
CA LEU A 252 7.07 -5.00 0.26
C LEU A 252 7.79 -4.04 -0.72
N MET A 253 7.06 -3.15 -1.40
CA MET A 253 7.67 -1.98 -2.06
C MET A 253 8.41 -1.11 -1.04
N VAL A 254 7.94 -1.14 0.22
CA VAL A 254 8.52 -0.49 1.40
C VAL A 254 9.63 -1.34 2.04
N SER A 255 9.95 -2.55 1.55
CA SER A 255 11.05 -3.38 2.10
C SER A 255 12.15 -3.74 1.09
N GLY A 256 12.05 -3.30 -0.17
CA GLY A 256 13.05 -3.53 -1.21
C GLY A 256 13.24 -5.00 -1.63
N TYR A 257 12.49 -5.95 -1.06
CA TYR A 257 12.84 -7.38 -1.08
C TYR A 257 12.21 -8.18 -2.25
N LEU A 258 12.07 -7.57 -3.43
CA LEU A 258 11.17 -8.06 -4.49
C LEU A 258 11.81 -8.27 -5.87
N GLN A 259 13.06 -8.69 -5.93
CA GLN A 259 13.75 -8.78 -7.23
C GLN A 259 13.46 -10.08 -8.02
N ASP A 260 13.33 -11.27 -7.41
CA ASP A 260 13.62 -12.48 -8.23
C ASP A 260 12.48 -13.43 -8.61
N SER A 261 11.31 -13.43 -7.97
CA SER A 261 10.31 -14.48 -8.24
C SER A 261 9.35 -14.19 -9.40
N CYS A 262 9.26 -12.93 -9.85
CA CYS A 262 8.22 -12.48 -10.79
C CYS A 262 8.75 -11.67 -11.99
N GLY A 263 10.07 -11.53 -12.14
CA GLY A 263 10.69 -10.77 -13.23
C GLY A 263 10.46 -9.26 -13.14
N ILE A 264 10.31 -8.74 -11.92
CA ILE A 264 10.18 -7.30 -11.65
C ILE A 264 11.53 -6.66 -11.92
N PRO A 265 11.58 -5.51 -12.64
CA PRO A 265 12.84 -4.84 -12.88
C PRO A 265 13.47 -4.43 -11.56
N ASP A 266 14.80 -4.34 -11.55
CA ASP A 266 15.49 -3.75 -10.41
C ASP A 266 14.91 -2.36 -10.09
N LEU A 267 14.52 -2.18 -8.83
CA LEU A 267 13.81 -0.99 -8.38
C LEU A 267 14.72 0.23 -8.32
N ASP A 268 16.01 0.04 -8.04
CA ASP A 268 17.00 1.13 -8.13
C ASP A 268 17.22 1.53 -9.59
N ALA A 269 17.41 0.57 -10.51
CA ALA A 269 17.49 0.87 -11.95
C ALA A 269 16.21 1.52 -12.51
N TYR A 270 15.03 1.21 -11.94
CA TYR A 270 13.79 1.90 -12.25
C TYR A 270 13.77 3.32 -11.68
N PHE A 271 14.28 3.51 -10.46
CA PHE A 271 14.33 4.81 -9.81
C PHE A 271 15.25 5.78 -10.54
N TYR A 272 16.46 5.37 -10.93
CA TYR A 272 17.46 6.20 -11.63
C TYR A 272 17.34 6.18 -13.17
N GLN A 273 16.15 5.89 -13.69
CA GLN A 273 15.92 5.73 -15.13
C GLN A 273 16.15 6.97 -15.99
#